data_AF-A0A3B7R4J4-F1
#
_entry.id   AF-A0A3B7R4J4-F1
#
_cell.length_a   1.000
_cell.length_b   1.000
_cell.length_c   1.000
_cell.angle_alpha   90.00
_cell.angle_beta   90.00
_cell.angle_gamma   90.00
#
_symmetry.space_group_name_H-M   'P 1'
#
loop_
_entity.id
_entity.type
_entity.pdbx_description
1 polymer ?
#
loop_
_entity_poly.entity_id
_entity_poly.type
_entity_poly.pdbx_seq_one_letter_code
_entity_poly.pdbx_strand_id
1 'polypeptide(L)'
;MIFSFTSRLGRLGLLGLSALFVTAGIFHFTNPKPFVRIVPPQLPAPEALVGISGAAEIGLGLLLLPRLTRRLAAWGLVALLVAVFPANMYMARLPGGGLGLPQWVLWARLPLQGVLIAWAWWYTRPQKDLDLGQNR
;
A
#
# COMPACT_ATOMS: atom_id res chain seq x y z
N MET A 1 3.02 -27.97 -1.44
CA MET A 1 4.31 -27.71 -2.13
C MET A 1 4.14 -26.43 -2.92
N ILE A 2 4.97 -25.39 -2.92
CA ILE A 2 6.29 -25.08 -2.37
C ILE A 2 6.26 -23.55 -2.32
N PHE A 3 6.64 -22.91 -1.21
CA PHE A 3 7.35 -21.63 -1.18
C PHE A 3 7.76 -21.37 0.27
N SER A 4 8.72 -22.17 0.75
CA SER A 4 9.57 -21.74 1.85
C SER A 4 10.57 -20.76 1.25
N PHE A 5 10.19 -19.47 1.18
CA PHE A 5 11.14 -18.42 0.82
C PHE A 5 12.05 -18.21 2.03
N THR A 6 13.29 -18.64 1.87
CA THR A 6 14.46 -18.35 2.71
C THR A 6 14.35 -17.00 3.40
N SER A 7 14.57 -17.00 4.73
CA SER A 7 14.34 -15.90 5.69
C SER A 7 14.84 -14.50 5.29
N ARG A 8 15.77 -14.39 4.33
CA ARG A 8 16.29 -13.13 3.81
C ARG A 8 15.38 -12.48 2.76
N LEU A 9 14.87 -13.25 1.79
CA LEU A 9 14.02 -12.72 0.71
C LEU A 9 12.68 -12.21 1.26
N GLY A 10 12.07 -12.94 2.19
CA GLY A 10 10.84 -12.49 2.86
C GLY A 10 11.04 -11.22 3.69
N ARG A 11 12.22 -11.03 4.30
CA ARG A 11 12.56 -9.83 5.07
C ARG A 11 12.88 -8.64 4.17
N LEU A 12 13.60 -8.84 3.07
CA LEU A 12 13.84 -7.79 2.08
C LEU A 12 12.53 -7.33 1.44
N GLY A 13 11.62 -8.26 1.13
CA GLY A 13 10.31 -7.89 0.62
C GLY A 13 9.48 -7.09 1.62
N LEU A 14 9.58 -7.41 2.91
CA LEU A 14 8.88 -6.71 3.98
C LEU A 14 9.39 -5.28 4.13
N LEU A 15 10.72 -5.13 4.13
CA LEU A 15 11.38 -3.82 4.21
C LEU A 15 11.07 -2.97 2.97
N GLY A 16 11.08 -3.59 1.79
CA GLY A 16 10.71 -2.91 0.54
C GLY A 16 9.27 -2.41 0.56
N LEU A 17 8.32 -3.25 0.98
CA LEU A 17 6.90 -2.86 1.08
C LEU A 17 6.70 -1.76 2.13
N SER A 18 7.33 -1.91 3.30
CA SER A 18 7.30 -0.89 4.37
C SER A 18 7.85 0.45 3.90
N ALA A 19 9.05 0.45 3.30
CA ALA A 19 9.68 1.66 2.78
C ALA A 19 8.83 2.33 1.71
N LEU A 20 8.27 1.55 0.77
CA LEU A 20 7.39 2.05 -0.29
C LEU A 20 6.20 2.83 0.29
N PHE A 21 5.46 2.25 1.25
CA PHE A 21 4.29 2.90 1.85
C PHE A 21 4.66 4.10 2.72
N VAL A 22 5.74 4.01 3.50
CA VAL A 22 6.21 5.15 4.30
C VAL A 22 6.61 6.32 3.40
N THR A 23 7.37 6.06 2.34
CA THR A 23 7.76 7.09 1.38
C THR A 23 6.55 7.66 0.65
N ALA A 24 5.60 6.82 0.20
CA ALA A 24 4.37 7.27 -0.44
C ALA A 24 3.54 8.16 0.51
N GLY A 25 3.39 7.78 1.77
CA GLY A 25 2.65 8.56 2.76
C GLY A 25 3.32 9.90 3.06
N ILE A 26 4.66 9.96 3.11
CA ILE A 26 5.40 11.23 3.24
C ILE A 26 5.13 12.15 2.03
N PHE A 27 5.01 11.60 0.82
CA PHE A 27 4.67 12.39 -0.37
C PHE A 27 3.28 13.04 -0.30
N HIS A 28 2.32 12.43 0.41
CA HIS A 28 0.99 13.04 0.61
C HIS A 28 1.07 14.35 1.42
N PHE A 29 2.03 14.48 2.33
CA PHE A 29 2.22 15.70 3.13
C PHE A 29 3.16 16.72 2.47
N THR A 30 4.21 16.25 1.79
CA THR A 30 5.19 17.14 1.15
C THR A 30 4.73 17.68 -0.20
N ASN A 31 3.87 16.95 -0.91
CA ASN A 31 3.28 17.39 -2.18
C ASN A 31 1.79 16.98 -2.31
N PRO A 32 0.89 17.58 -1.51
CA PRO A 32 -0.53 17.18 -1.44
C PRO A 32 -1.33 17.56 -2.69
N LYS A 33 -0.96 18.63 -3.41
CA LYS A 33 -1.74 19.19 -4.53
C LYS A 33 -2.09 18.16 -5.61
N PRO A 34 -1.14 17.31 -6.05
CA PRO A 34 -1.42 16.13 -6.85
C PRO A 34 -2.57 15.24 -6.37
N PHE A 35 -2.51 14.84 -5.10
CA PHE A 35 -3.42 13.86 -4.51
C PHE A 35 -4.82 14.45 -4.28
N VAL A 36 -4.90 15.73 -3.91
CA VAL A 36 -6.16 16.44 -3.71
C VAL A 36 -6.96 16.54 -5.02
N ARG A 37 -6.28 16.80 -6.14
CA ARG A 37 -6.91 16.94 -7.47
C ARG A 37 -7.55 15.66 -7.99
N ILE A 38 -7.09 14.51 -7.51
CA ILE A 38 -7.56 13.20 -7.96
C ILE A 38 -8.63 12.61 -7.04
N VAL A 39 -8.98 13.31 -5.96
CA VAL A 39 -10.13 12.93 -5.13
C VAL A 39 -11.41 13.10 -5.97
N PRO A 40 -12.23 12.06 -6.11
CA PRO A 40 -13.49 12.16 -6.84
C PRO A 40 -14.39 13.25 -6.23
N PRO A 41 -15.08 14.06 -7.05
CA PRO A 41 -15.87 15.20 -6.58
C PRO A 41 -17.06 14.81 -5.69
N GLN A 42 -17.42 13.53 -5.65
CA GLN A 42 -18.46 12.99 -4.78
C GLN A 42 -18.01 12.89 -3.30
N LEU A 43 -16.71 12.96 -3.01
CA LEU A 43 -16.18 12.84 -1.66
C LEU A 43 -15.97 14.21 -1.02
N PRO A 44 -16.44 14.42 0.22
CA PRO A 44 -16.22 15.67 0.95
C PRO A 44 -14.78 15.75 1.48
N ALA A 45 -14.31 16.98 1.71
CA ALA A 45 -13.01 17.29 2.32
C ALA A 45 -11.79 16.55 1.69
N PRO A 46 -11.48 16.78 0.40
CA PRO A 46 -10.33 16.15 -0.28
C PRO A 46 -8.99 16.22 0.46
N GLU A 47 -8.67 17.36 1.06
CA GLU A 47 -7.42 17.56 1.80
C GLU A 47 -7.34 16.68 3.04
N ALA A 48 -8.46 16.55 3.78
CA ALA A 48 -8.52 15.68 4.95
C ALA A 48 -8.38 14.21 4.55
N LEU A 49 -9.01 13.77 3.46
CA LEU A 49 -8.90 12.40 2.96
C LEU A 49 -7.46 12.06 2.53
N VAL A 50 -6.78 12.99 1.86
CA VAL A 50 -5.36 12.86 1.48
C VAL A 50 -4.47 12.79 2.73
N GLY A 51 -4.72 13.62 3.74
CA GLY A 51 -3.97 13.59 4.99
C GLY A 51 -4.18 12.30 5.79
N ILE A 52 -5.43 11.83 5.90
CA ILE A 52 -5.78 10.59 6.61
C ILE A 52 -5.17 9.38 5.91
N SER A 53 -5.29 9.30 4.58
CA SER A 53 -4.68 8.21 3.81
C SER A 53 -3.16 8.23 3.91
N GLY A 54 -2.51 9.39 3.78
CA GLY A 54 -1.06 9.52 3.96
C GLY A 54 -0.59 9.10 5.36
N ALA A 55 -1.30 9.51 6.41
CA ALA A 55 -1.00 9.08 7.78
C ALA A 55 -1.18 7.56 7.95
N ALA A 56 -2.23 6.99 7.36
CA ALA A 56 -2.47 5.56 7.37
C ALA A 56 -1.37 4.78 6.63
N GLU A 57 -0.90 5.26 5.48
CA GLU A 57 0.21 4.64 4.74
C GLU A 57 1.49 4.59 5.58
N ILE A 58 1.86 5.70 6.23
CA ILE A 58 3.04 5.75 7.12
C ILE A 58 2.85 4.79 8.29
N GLY A 59 1.73 4.91 9.01
CA GLY A 59 1.46 4.11 10.20
C GLY A 59 1.45 2.62 9.90
N LEU A 60 0.72 2.20 8.86
CA LEU A 60 0.64 0.80 8.46
C LEU A 60 1.96 0.29 7.88
N GLY A 61 2.68 1.11 7.13
CA GLY A 61 4.02 0.80 6.62
C GLY A 61 5.01 0.50 7.76
N LEU A 62 5.00 1.31 8.83
CA LEU A 62 5.84 1.08 10.02
C LEU A 62 5.36 -0.13 10.83
N LEU A 63 4.05 -0.27 11.03
CA LEU A 63 3.43 -1.39 11.77
C LEU A 63 3.57 -2.74 11.05
N LEU A 64 4.00 -2.74 9.79
CA LEU A 64 4.31 -3.96 9.05
C LEU A 64 5.59 -4.65 9.57
N LEU A 65 6.52 -3.88 10.16
CA LEU A 65 7.83 -4.39 10.60
C LEU A 65 7.74 -5.33 11.81
N PRO A 66 7.06 -4.97 12.92
CA PRO A 66 6.94 -5.84 14.09
C PRO A 66 6.06 -7.06 13.79
N ARG A 67 6.49 -8.25 14.23
CA ARG A 67 5.74 -9.50 14.00
C ARG A 67 4.33 -9.47 14.58
N LEU A 68 4.16 -8.83 15.75
CA LEU A 68 2.90 -8.74 16.48
C LEU A 68 1.82 -7.97 15.68
N THR A 69 2.22 -6.89 15.02
CA THR A 69 1.30 -5.98 14.31
C THR A 69 1.22 -6.26 12.81
N ARG A 70 2.20 -6.98 12.25
CA ARG A 70 2.34 -7.23 10.79
C ARG A 70 1.05 -7.68 10.13
N ARG A 71 0.35 -8.65 10.73
CA ARG A 71 -0.86 -9.22 10.13
C ARG A 71 -1.99 -8.18 10.03
N LEU A 72 -2.18 -7.39 11.09
CA LEU A 72 -3.16 -6.30 11.10
C LEU A 72 -2.74 -5.19 10.15
N ALA A 73 -1.47 -4.81 10.14
CA ALA A 73 -0.93 -3.80 9.24
C ALA A 73 -1.08 -4.21 7.76
N ALA A 74 -0.80 -5.47 7.43
CA ALA A 74 -0.99 -6.02 6.09
C ALA A 74 -2.45 -5.97 5.63
N TRP A 75 -3.40 -6.33 6.50
CA TRP A 75 -4.83 -6.18 6.21
C TRP A 75 -5.24 -4.72 6.08
N GLY A 76 -4.70 -3.84 6.93
CA GLY A 76 -4.91 -2.41 6.84
C GLY A 76 -4.43 -1.83 5.51
N LEU A 77 -3.25 -2.24 5.02
CA LEU A 77 -2.74 -1.82 3.72
C LEU A 77 -3.62 -2.32 2.58
N VAL A 78 -4.09 -3.57 2.63
CA VAL A 78 -5.06 -4.10 1.66
C VAL A 78 -6.34 -3.26 1.65
N ALA A 79 -6.92 -2.99 2.82
CA ALA A 79 -8.13 -2.19 2.94
C ALA A 79 -7.93 -0.75 2.44
N LEU A 80 -6.80 -0.13 2.80
CA LEU A 80 -6.45 1.22 2.36
C LEU A 80 -6.30 1.29 0.83
N LEU A 81 -5.58 0.36 0.23
CA LEU A 81 -5.41 0.28 -1.23
C LEU A 81 -6.75 0.09 -1.94
N VAL A 82 -7.65 -0.72 -1.40
CA VAL A 82 -9.01 -0.87 -1.94
C VAL A 82 -9.81 0.43 -1.79
N ALA A 83 -9.70 1.11 -0.65
CA ALA A 83 -10.41 2.36 -0.40
C ALA A 83 -9.96 3.51 -1.31
N VAL A 84 -8.68 3.60 -1.67
CA VAL A 84 -8.15 4.64 -2.58
C VAL A 84 -8.26 4.27 -4.06
N PHE A 85 -8.63 3.03 -4.39
CA PHE A 85 -8.80 2.57 -5.78
C PHE A 85 -9.76 3.43 -6.61
N PRO A 86 -10.93 3.88 -6.11
CA PRO A 86 -11.82 4.77 -6.86
C PRO A 86 -11.15 6.08 -7.27
N ALA A 87 -10.27 6.65 -6.43
CA ALA A 87 -9.51 7.86 -6.75
C ALA A 87 -8.49 7.60 -7.87
N ASN A 88 -7.77 6.48 -7.82
CA ASN A 88 -6.84 6.09 -8.88
C ASN A 88 -7.55 5.81 -10.21
N MET A 89 -8.73 5.18 -10.16
CA MET A 89 -9.56 4.93 -11.34
C MET A 89 -10.08 6.25 -11.94
N TYR A 90 -10.52 7.19 -11.09
CA TYR A 90 -10.95 8.52 -11.52
C TYR A 90 -9.80 9.27 -12.19
N MET A 91 -8.61 9.26 -11.58
CA MET A 91 -7.39 9.84 -12.15
C MET A 91 -7.07 9.27 -13.53
N ALA A 92 -7.14 7.95 -13.72
CA ALA A 92 -6.83 7.30 -14.99
C ALA A 92 -7.81 7.66 -16.13
N ARG A 93 -8.99 8.19 -15.79
CA ARG A 93 -10.00 8.65 -16.75
C ARG A 93 -9.92 10.14 -17.05
N LEU A 94 -9.26 10.93 -16.20
CA LEU A 94 -9.04 12.35 -16.42
C LEU A 94 -7.97 12.59 -17.50
N PRO A 95 -8.17 13.52 -18.45
CA PRO A 95 -7.11 13.91 -19.38
C PRO A 95 -5.86 14.41 -18.65
N GLY A 96 -4.72 13.74 -18.83
CA GLY A 96 -3.45 14.09 -18.16
C GLY A 96 -3.44 13.83 -16.64
N GLY A 97 -4.46 13.14 -16.12
CA GLY A 97 -4.55 12.72 -14.72
C GLY A 97 -4.61 13.82 -13.67
N GLY A 98 -4.82 15.08 -14.05
CA GLY A 98 -4.68 16.24 -13.15
C GLY A 98 -3.24 16.53 -12.70
N LEU A 99 -2.27 15.75 -13.19
CA LEU A 99 -0.85 15.74 -12.80
C LEU A 99 0.13 16.03 -13.94
N GLY A 100 -0.34 16.09 -15.18
CA GLY A 100 0.52 16.23 -16.36
C GLY A 100 1.30 14.94 -16.70
N LEU A 101 0.89 13.80 -16.16
CA LEU A 101 1.49 12.50 -16.47
C LEU A 101 0.86 11.90 -17.75
N PRO A 102 1.62 11.11 -18.53
CA PRO A 102 1.05 10.38 -19.66
C PRO A 102 -0.08 9.43 -19.22
N GLN A 103 -1.17 9.37 -19.99
CA GLN A 103 -2.35 8.56 -19.64
C GLN A 103 -2.01 7.09 -19.37
N TRP A 104 -1.09 6.51 -20.16
CA TRP A 104 -0.66 5.12 -20.01
C TRP A 104 0.00 4.86 -18.65
N VAL A 105 0.70 5.85 -18.07
CA VAL A 105 1.30 5.72 -16.72
C VAL A 105 0.19 5.60 -15.69
N LEU A 106 -0.88 6.38 -15.81
CA LEU A 106 -2.01 6.36 -14.90
C LEU A 106 -2.74 5.02 -14.95
N TRP A 107 -2.93 4.48 -16.16
CA TRP A 107 -3.49 3.15 -16.33
C TRP A 107 -2.58 2.05 -15.80
N ALA A 108 -1.26 2.17 -15.95
CA ALA A 108 -0.28 1.22 -15.41
C ALA A 108 -0.21 1.21 -13.87
N ARG A 109 -0.64 2.29 -13.21
CA ARG A 109 -0.74 2.33 -11.73
C ARG A 109 -1.80 1.38 -11.19
N LEU A 110 -2.88 1.11 -11.93
CA LEU A 110 -3.96 0.21 -11.49
C LEU A 110 -3.51 -1.26 -11.35
N PRO A 111 -2.85 -1.89 -12.35
CA PRO A 111 -2.29 -3.23 -12.17
C PRO A 111 -1.17 -3.25 -11.12
N LEU A 112 -0.34 -2.20 -11.03
CA LEU A 112 0.65 -2.08 -9.95
C LEU A 112 -0.01 -2.08 -8.56
N GLN A 113 -1.13 -1.36 -8.41
CA GLN A 113 -1.93 -1.37 -7.18
C GLN A 113 -2.42 -2.79 -6.84
N GLY A 114 -2.86 -3.56 -7.85
CA GLY A 114 -3.21 -4.98 -7.68
C GLY A 114 -2.02 -5.84 -7.21
N VAL A 115 -0.83 -5.61 -7.75
CA VAL A 115 0.40 -6.28 -7.30
C VAL A 115 0.72 -5.91 -5.84
N LEU A 116 0.57 -4.65 -5.46
CA LEU A 116 0.79 -4.20 -4.08
C LEU A 116 -0.24 -4.80 -3.10
N ILE A 117 -1.50 -4.92 -3.51
CA ILE A 117 -2.54 -5.61 -2.73
C ILE A 117 -2.14 -7.07 -2.54
N ALA A 118 -1.74 -7.78 -3.61
CA ALA A 118 -1.32 -9.18 -3.52
C ALA A 118 -0.08 -9.35 -2.61
N TRP A 119 0.87 -8.41 -2.69
CA TRP A 119 2.07 -8.41 -1.87
C TRP A 119 1.76 -8.16 -0.38
N ALA A 120 0.92 -7.18 -0.06
CA ALA A 120 0.45 -6.94 1.30
C ALA A 120 -0.34 -8.16 1.82
N TRP A 121 -1.25 -8.71 1.00
CA TRP A 121 -2.03 -9.90 1.35
C TRP A 121 -1.16 -11.10 1.68
N TRP A 122 0.00 -11.27 1.03
CA TRP A 122 0.94 -12.33 1.35
C TRP A 122 1.39 -12.31 2.82
N TYR A 123 1.59 -11.11 3.39
CA TYR A 123 1.98 -10.92 4.79
C TYR A 123 0.81 -11.02 5.79
N THR A 124 -0.43 -11.24 5.32
CA THR A 124 -1.58 -11.54 6.19
C THR A 124 -1.64 -13.02 6.62
N ARG A 125 -0.90 -13.88 5.93
CA ARG A 125 -0.90 -15.32 6.19
C ARG A 125 -0.18 -15.61 7.52
N PRO A 126 -0.70 -16.51 8.37
CA PRO A 126 0.01 -16.97 9.54
C PRO A 126 1.38 -17.50 9.11
N GLN A 127 2.45 -16.91 9.62
CA GLN A 127 3.78 -17.47 9.43
C GLN A 127 3.79 -18.74 10.29
N LYS A 128 3.65 -19.90 9.65
CA LYS A 128 3.88 -21.21 10.29
C LYS A 128 5.37 -21.30 10.59
N ASP A 129 5.81 -20.61 11.64
CA ASP A 129 7.10 -20.85 12.25
C ASP A 129 7.00 -22.24 12.89
N LEU A 130 7.52 -23.24 12.17
CA LEU A 130 8.37 -24.35 12.59
C LEU A 130 8.42 -24.75 14.10
N ASP A 131 7.31 -24.77 14.82
CA ASP A 131 7.18 -25.36 16.16
C ASP A 131 7.12 -26.91 16.17
N LEU A 132 7.43 -27.55 15.04
CA LEU A 132 7.49 -29.02 14.94
C LEU A 132 8.92 -29.60 15.02
N GLY A 133 9.94 -28.80 15.38
CA GLY A 133 11.33 -29.26 15.29
C GLY A 133 12.31 -28.85 16.38
N GLN A 134 11.89 -28.16 17.45
CA GLN A 134 12.84 -27.67 18.48
C GLN A 134 12.61 -28.16 19.92
N ASN A 135 11.81 -29.21 20.16
CA ASN A 135 11.85 -29.93 21.46
C ASN A 135 11.35 -31.38 21.35
N ARG A 136 12.12 -32.20 20.62
CA ARG A 136 12.28 -33.63 20.92
C ARG A 136 13.77 -33.91 21.07
#